data_AF-A0AAD9AA88-F1
#
_entry.id   AF-A0AAD9AA88-F1
#
_cell.length_a   1.000
_cell.length_b   1.000
_cell.length_c   1.000
_cell.angle_alpha   90.00
_cell.angle_beta   90.00
_cell.angle_gamma   90.00
#
_symmetry.space_group_name_H-M   'P 1'
#
loop_
_entity.id
_entity.type
_entity.pdbx_description
1 polymer ?
#
loop_
_entity_poly.entity_id
_entity_poly.type
_entity_poly.pdbx_seq_one_letter_code
_entity_poly.pdbx_strand_id
1 'polypeptide(L)'
;MLFNVWGYFMRVFDRGSDGVSGWTGDFFSLNPPKGYCDSSGDWKAVSDQCHGASILVTRQDDTNGKCQKTLHKALSLFDKLLQKKDPWMLVYIWRIILYMRGIAFRLEPRKTEVSSLVLARNRDDHLVGNFLTGIIGLIKISLDAEDPMVYALESLRFFCLQDIKLPVERVYQLCIDLFMGYLGNFHPVVLSMTGHFLKYWPGKLGEHVLPSYDKVVKSAEVEFGLCDERTISLLTEYMYMANYHGQDSSLIFKLATNLKERTDRLGNKPTWGRETYAHVLACKLLARINRDEGKGQCWMVSLGALAKRLRDGDRKCQTRALQIRLMLADWYRKAGENG
;
A
#
# COMPACT_ATOMS: atom_id res chain seq x y z
N MET A 1 -4.12 -12.95 -20.21
CA MET A 1 -3.77 -12.17 -19.01
C MET A 1 -2.26 -12.01 -18.78
N LEU A 2 -1.51 -13.04 -18.34
CA LEU A 2 -0.07 -12.90 -17.99
C LEU A 2 0.79 -12.37 -19.15
N PHE A 3 0.63 -12.95 -20.34
CA PHE A 3 1.31 -12.49 -21.56
C PHE A 3 1.05 -11.01 -21.87
N ASN A 4 -0.17 -10.54 -21.63
CA ASN A 4 -0.53 -9.15 -21.91
C ASN A 4 0.08 -8.19 -20.89
N VAL A 5 0.19 -8.60 -19.62
CA VAL A 5 0.88 -7.80 -18.60
C VAL A 5 2.37 -7.70 -18.91
N TRP A 6 2.98 -8.80 -19.35
CA TRP A 6 4.35 -8.78 -19.86
C TRP A 6 4.48 -7.85 -21.08
N GLY A 7 3.58 -7.93 -22.04
CA GLY A 7 3.56 -7.06 -23.21
C GLY A 7 3.44 -5.57 -22.86
N TYR A 8 2.60 -5.23 -21.87
CA TYR A 8 2.53 -3.85 -21.36
C TYR A 8 3.83 -3.41 -20.70
N PHE A 9 4.42 -4.26 -19.85
CA PHE A 9 5.71 -3.99 -19.23
C PHE A 9 6.78 -3.68 -20.29
N MET A 10 6.88 -4.53 -21.32
CA MET A 10 7.83 -4.31 -22.41
C MET A 10 7.56 -2.96 -23.10
N ARG A 11 6.31 -2.62 -23.43
CA ARG A 11 5.96 -1.33 -24.07
C ARG A 11 6.25 -0.10 -23.19
N VAL A 12 6.20 -0.22 -21.87
CA VAL A 12 6.49 0.89 -20.94
C VAL A 12 7.99 1.19 -20.87
N PHE A 13 8.82 0.13 -20.91
CA PHE A 13 10.28 0.22 -20.79
C PHE A 13 11.01 0.14 -22.13
N ASP A 14 10.30 -0.06 -23.23
CA ASP A 14 10.87 -0.08 -24.58
C ASP A 14 11.54 1.25 -24.87
N ARG A 15 12.81 1.18 -25.31
CA ARG A 15 13.60 2.37 -25.63
C ARG A 15 13.38 2.86 -27.05
N GLY A 16 12.74 2.04 -27.91
CA GLY A 16 12.48 2.35 -29.31
C GLY A 16 13.75 2.63 -30.12
N SER A 17 13.64 2.55 -31.45
CA SER A 17 14.64 3.06 -32.41
C SER A 17 14.52 4.58 -32.65
N ASP A 18 13.47 5.20 -32.12
CA ASP A 18 12.93 6.48 -32.61
C ASP A 18 13.29 7.66 -31.70
N GLY A 19 14.23 7.47 -30.75
CA GLY A 19 14.81 8.54 -29.93
C GLY A 19 13.98 9.02 -28.74
N VAL A 20 12.76 8.51 -28.53
CA VAL A 20 11.98 8.70 -27.29
C VAL A 20 12.19 7.48 -26.40
N SER A 21 13.20 7.52 -25.53
CA SER A 21 13.46 6.44 -24.56
C SER A 21 12.24 6.25 -23.66
N GLY A 22 11.77 5.01 -23.45
CA GLY A 22 10.78 4.67 -22.43
C GLY A 22 11.26 4.93 -21.00
N TRP A 23 10.51 4.43 -20.02
CA TRP A 23 10.91 4.57 -18.61
C TRP A 23 12.27 3.90 -18.35
N THR A 24 13.02 4.43 -17.40
CA THR A 24 14.27 3.84 -16.93
C THR A 24 14.27 3.72 -15.41
N GLY A 25 15.29 3.11 -14.82
CA GLY A 25 15.45 3.04 -13.38
C GLY A 25 16.89 3.33 -12.97
N ASP A 26 17.04 3.94 -11.80
CA ASP A 26 18.32 3.99 -11.07
C ASP A 26 18.23 3.07 -9.84
N PHE A 27 19.08 3.27 -8.83
CA PHE A 27 19.08 2.43 -7.64
C PHE A 27 17.87 2.66 -6.72
N PHE A 28 17.27 3.86 -6.75
CA PHE A 28 16.20 4.26 -5.84
C PHE A 28 14.87 4.59 -6.54
N SER A 29 14.91 4.90 -7.84
CA SER A 29 13.81 5.55 -8.54
C SER A 29 13.55 4.95 -9.92
N LEU A 30 12.29 5.04 -10.35
CA LEU A 30 11.92 4.95 -11.76
C LEU A 30 11.93 6.35 -12.36
N ASN A 31 12.63 6.50 -13.47
CA ASN A 31 12.85 7.77 -14.13
C ASN A 31 11.96 7.87 -15.36
N PRO A 32 11.06 8.88 -15.41
CA PRO A 32 10.16 9.06 -16.54
C PRO A 32 10.92 9.46 -17.81
N PRO A 33 10.38 9.14 -18.98
CA PRO A 33 10.91 9.62 -20.24
C PRO A 33 10.80 11.14 -20.36
N LYS A 34 11.59 11.75 -21.26
CA LYS A 34 11.61 13.21 -21.43
C LYS A 34 10.20 13.76 -21.72
N GLY A 35 9.79 14.79 -21.00
CA GLY A 35 8.47 15.41 -21.12
C GLY A 35 7.37 14.75 -20.27
N TYR A 36 7.72 13.72 -19.50
CA TYR A 36 6.83 13.06 -18.55
C TYR A 36 7.30 13.36 -17.11
N CYS A 37 6.34 13.33 -16.18
CA CYS A 37 6.60 13.49 -14.76
C CYS A 37 6.38 12.16 -14.04
N ASP A 38 7.06 11.98 -12.91
CA ASP A 38 6.80 10.85 -12.03
C ASP A 38 5.42 10.99 -11.38
N SER A 39 4.57 9.99 -11.63
CA SER A 39 3.19 9.87 -11.15
C SER A 39 3.07 8.93 -9.93
N SER A 40 4.19 8.44 -9.39
CA SER A 40 4.24 7.51 -8.26
C SER A 40 3.38 7.97 -7.08
N GLY A 41 3.45 9.26 -6.75
CA GLY A 41 2.68 9.89 -5.68
C GLY A 41 1.17 9.87 -5.92
N ASP A 42 0.73 10.10 -7.15
CA ASP A 42 -0.68 10.10 -7.53
C ASP A 42 -1.26 8.68 -7.51
N TRP A 43 -0.54 7.70 -8.05
CA TRP A 43 -0.96 6.30 -7.95
C TRP A 43 -0.98 5.80 -6.51
N LYS A 44 -0.02 6.21 -5.69
CA LYS A 44 -0.04 5.95 -4.25
C LYS A 44 -1.29 6.55 -3.61
N ALA A 45 -1.62 7.80 -3.93
CA ALA A 45 -2.81 8.47 -3.42
C ALA A 45 -4.11 7.76 -3.81
N VAL A 46 -4.26 7.31 -5.06
CA VAL A 46 -5.41 6.51 -5.50
C VAL A 46 -5.56 5.26 -4.65
N SER A 47 -4.47 4.50 -4.51
CA SER A 47 -4.50 3.28 -3.73
C SER A 47 -4.78 3.52 -2.24
N ASP A 48 -4.20 4.55 -1.64
CA ASP A 48 -4.43 4.89 -0.24
C ASP A 48 -5.90 5.29 -0.01
N GLN A 49 -6.53 5.94 -0.99
CA GLN A 49 -7.96 6.25 -0.95
C GLN A 49 -8.82 4.98 -1.07
N CYS A 50 -8.52 4.06 -1.99
CA CYS A 50 -9.20 2.77 -2.08
C CYS A 50 -9.04 1.94 -0.78
N HIS A 51 -7.84 1.95 -0.19
CA HIS A 51 -7.60 1.33 1.10
C HIS A 51 -8.43 1.99 2.21
N GLY A 52 -8.43 3.33 2.27
CA GLY A 52 -9.21 4.10 3.24
C GLY A 52 -10.71 3.81 3.15
N ALA A 53 -11.26 3.78 1.93
CA ALA A 53 -12.64 3.39 1.68
C ALA A 53 -12.93 1.96 2.19
N SER A 54 -12.04 1.01 1.91
CA SER A 54 -12.16 -0.37 2.41
C SER A 54 -12.21 -0.44 3.94
N ILE A 55 -11.41 0.38 4.64
CA ILE A 55 -11.44 0.48 6.11
C ILE A 55 -12.73 1.11 6.62
N LEU A 56 -13.25 2.17 5.98
CA LEU A 56 -14.51 2.81 6.37
C LEU A 56 -15.68 1.82 6.29
N VAL A 57 -15.76 1.05 5.19
CA VAL A 57 -16.77 0.00 5.03
C VAL A 57 -16.59 -1.09 6.09
N THR A 58 -15.35 -1.50 6.37
CA THR A 58 -15.06 -2.52 7.39
C THR A 58 -15.54 -2.10 8.79
N ARG A 59 -15.48 -0.81 9.11
CA ARG A 59 -15.85 -0.28 10.42
C ARG A 59 -17.33 0.10 10.55
N GLN A 60 -18.12 -0.08 9.48
CA GLN A 60 -19.49 0.44 9.38
C GLN A 60 -19.58 1.95 9.68
N ASP A 61 -18.47 2.68 9.48
CA ASP A 61 -18.35 4.11 9.79
C ASP A 61 -18.51 4.94 8.51
N ASP A 62 -19.50 4.59 7.68
CA ASP A 62 -19.88 5.38 6.51
C ASP A 62 -20.91 6.46 6.87
N THR A 63 -20.73 7.08 8.03
CA THR A 63 -21.51 8.26 8.41
C THR A 63 -21.30 9.37 7.36
N ASN A 64 -22.38 9.75 6.66
CA ASN A 64 -22.45 10.82 5.65
C ASN A 64 -21.77 10.52 4.28
N GLY A 65 -21.72 9.25 3.86
CA GLY A 65 -21.23 8.88 2.51
C GLY A 65 -19.74 9.17 2.30
N LYS A 66 -18.94 9.08 3.37
CA LYS A 66 -17.48 9.31 3.33
C LYS A 66 -16.79 8.28 2.44
N CYS A 67 -17.26 7.03 2.44
CA CYS A 67 -16.75 5.98 1.58
C CYS A 67 -16.91 6.37 0.11
N GLN A 68 -18.13 6.73 -0.30
CA GLN A 68 -18.43 7.16 -1.67
C GLN A 68 -17.60 8.37 -2.08
N LYS A 69 -17.49 9.40 -1.21
CA LYS A 69 -16.63 10.57 -1.47
C LYS A 69 -15.16 10.20 -1.62
N THR A 70 -14.68 9.23 -0.86
CA THR A 70 -13.29 8.75 -0.94
C THR A 70 -13.05 7.99 -2.23
N LEU A 71 -13.97 7.10 -2.63
CA LEU A 71 -13.87 6.38 -3.90
C LEU A 71 -13.98 7.32 -5.11
N HIS A 72 -14.86 8.31 -5.05
CA HIS A 72 -15.00 9.29 -6.13
C HIS A 72 -13.71 10.08 -6.38
N LYS A 73 -13.01 10.47 -5.31
CA LYS A 73 -11.68 11.12 -5.41
C LYS A 73 -10.62 10.19 -5.99
N ALA A 74 -10.71 8.88 -5.76
CA ALA A 74 -9.79 7.91 -6.36
C ALA A 74 -10.07 7.78 -7.86
N LEU A 75 -11.34 7.70 -8.25
CA LEU A 75 -11.76 7.60 -9.65
C LEU A 75 -11.41 8.86 -10.47
N SER A 76 -11.50 10.06 -9.89
CA SER A 76 -11.12 11.28 -10.59
C SER A 76 -9.61 11.40 -10.85
N LEU A 77 -8.77 10.74 -10.04
CA LEU A 77 -7.33 10.64 -10.28
C LEU A 77 -7.00 9.57 -11.33
N PHE A 78 -7.75 8.46 -11.36
CA PHE A 78 -7.59 7.43 -12.39
C PHE A 78 -7.72 7.99 -13.81
N ASP A 79 -8.69 8.87 -14.04
CA ASP A 79 -8.91 9.51 -15.34
C ASP A 79 -7.67 10.22 -15.87
N LYS A 80 -6.86 10.82 -14.99
CA LYS A 80 -5.60 11.47 -15.37
C LYS A 80 -4.45 10.47 -15.55
N LEU A 81 -4.36 9.48 -14.66
CA LEU A 81 -3.25 8.52 -14.64
C LEU A 81 -3.29 7.53 -15.80
N LEU A 82 -4.49 7.16 -16.26
CA LEU A 82 -4.68 6.19 -17.33
C LEU A 82 -4.51 6.79 -18.74
N GLN A 83 -4.23 8.10 -18.84
CA GLN A 83 -3.95 8.76 -20.13
C GLN A 83 -2.57 8.44 -20.70
N LYS A 84 -1.72 7.76 -19.94
CA LYS A 84 -0.33 7.52 -20.30
C LYS A 84 0.07 6.09 -19.93
N LYS A 85 1.01 5.52 -20.70
CA LYS A 85 1.68 4.27 -20.32
C LYS A 85 2.62 4.54 -19.15
N ASP A 86 2.41 3.83 -18.05
CA ASP A 86 2.98 4.19 -16.76
C ASP A 86 3.30 2.92 -15.95
N PRO A 87 4.57 2.69 -15.58
CA PRO A 87 4.96 1.50 -14.83
C PRO A 87 4.28 1.42 -13.46
N TRP A 88 3.89 2.56 -12.87
CA TRP A 88 3.21 2.60 -11.58
C TRP A 88 1.82 1.98 -11.62
N MET A 89 1.21 1.86 -12.80
CA MET A 89 0.00 1.06 -12.98
C MET A 89 0.25 -0.40 -12.55
N LEU A 90 1.36 -1.00 -12.99
CA LEU A 90 1.71 -2.39 -12.65
C LEU A 90 2.07 -2.56 -11.17
N VAL A 91 2.57 -1.51 -10.53
CA VAL A 91 2.90 -1.51 -9.10
C VAL A 91 1.63 -1.49 -8.25
N TYR A 92 0.59 -0.76 -8.69
CA TYR A 92 -0.51 -0.37 -7.80
C TYR A 92 -1.89 -0.88 -8.19
N ILE A 93 -2.15 -1.24 -9.45
CA ILE A 93 -3.51 -1.63 -9.88
C ILE A 93 -3.99 -2.90 -9.17
N TRP A 94 -3.10 -3.87 -8.92
CA TRP A 94 -3.45 -5.16 -8.31
C TRP A 94 -3.93 -5.01 -6.87
N ARG A 95 -3.24 -4.19 -6.06
CA ARG A 95 -3.69 -3.89 -4.69
C ARG A 95 -4.99 -3.09 -4.68
N ILE A 96 -5.21 -2.20 -5.66
CA ILE A 96 -6.47 -1.47 -5.79
C ILE A 96 -7.62 -2.45 -6.06
N ILE A 97 -7.45 -3.38 -7.00
CA ILE A 97 -8.43 -4.45 -7.27
C ILE A 97 -8.73 -5.24 -5.99
N LEU A 98 -7.72 -5.57 -5.18
CA LEU A 98 -7.92 -6.27 -3.90
C LEU A 98 -8.68 -5.42 -2.86
N TYR A 99 -8.47 -4.10 -2.80
CA TYR A 99 -9.26 -3.21 -1.94
C TYR A 99 -10.72 -3.15 -2.40
N MET A 100 -10.96 -2.99 -3.71
CA MET A 100 -12.29 -3.00 -4.30
C MET A 100 -13.00 -4.32 -4.06
N ARG A 101 -12.28 -5.44 -4.17
CA ARG A 101 -12.79 -6.77 -3.80
C ARG A 101 -13.22 -6.82 -2.34
N GLY A 102 -12.39 -6.31 -1.42
CA GLY A 102 -12.72 -6.24 0.00
C GLY A 102 -13.94 -5.38 0.31
N ILE A 103 -14.18 -4.31 -0.46
CA ILE A 103 -15.39 -3.49 -0.39
C ILE A 103 -16.61 -4.28 -0.89
N ALA A 104 -16.51 -4.86 -2.09
CA ALA A 104 -17.58 -5.65 -2.71
C ALA A 104 -18.07 -6.77 -1.78
N PHE A 105 -17.16 -7.54 -1.16
CA PHE A 105 -17.51 -8.62 -0.23
C PHE A 105 -18.35 -8.20 0.98
N ARG A 106 -18.28 -6.92 1.36
CA ARG A 106 -18.99 -6.38 2.53
C ARG A 106 -20.29 -5.69 2.16
N LEU A 107 -20.35 -5.10 0.97
CA LEU A 107 -21.50 -4.33 0.50
C LEU A 107 -22.48 -5.19 -0.30
N GLU A 108 -21.99 -6.16 -1.07
CA GLU A 108 -22.82 -7.11 -1.77
C GLU A 108 -23.19 -8.20 -0.76
N PRO A 109 -24.48 -8.37 -0.40
CA PRO A 109 -24.89 -9.48 0.44
C PRO A 109 -24.35 -10.77 -0.14
N ARG A 110 -23.94 -11.73 0.70
CA ARG A 110 -23.88 -13.13 0.26
C ARG A 110 -25.27 -13.38 -0.32
N LYS A 111 -25.39 -13.48 -1.65
CA LYS A 111 -26.57 -14.03 -2.30
C LYS A 111 -26.60 -15.51 -1.89
N THR A 112 -27.02 -15.77 -0.66
CA THR A 112 -27.37 -17.09 -0.16
C THR A 112 -28.49 -17.57 -1.06
N GLU A 113 -28.26 -18.71 -1.68
CA GLU A 113 -29.20 -19.43 -2.55
C GLU A 113 -29.50 -18.76 -3.89
N VAL A 114 -28.51 -18.72 -4.78
CA VAL A 114 -28.82 -18.72 -6.21
C VAL A 114 -28.06 -19.85 -6.89
N SER A 115 -28.83 -20.75 -7.49
CA SER A 115 -28.39 -21.90 -8.29
C SER A 115 -27.18 -21.57 -9.17
N SER A 116 -26.24 -22.52 -9.24
CA SER A 116 -24.96 -22.47 -9.96
C SER A 116 -25.06 -22.01 -11.42
N LEU A 117 -26.24 -22.11 -12.04
CA LEU A 117 -26.52 -21.63 -13.39
C LEU A 117 -26.68 -20.11 -13.52
N VAL A 118 -27.07 -19.39 -12.46
CA VAL A 118 -27.26 -17.92 -12.48
C VAL A 118 -25.95 -17.18 -12.21
N LEU A 119 -25.03 -17.79 -11.44
CA LEU A 119 -23.66 -17.27 -11.25
C LEU A 119 -22.87 -17.19 -12.56
N ALA A 120 -23.18 -18.03 -13.54
CA ALA A 120 -22.58 -17.95 -14.87
C ALA A 120 -23.05 -16.73 -15.67
N ARG A 121 -24.24 -16.18 -15.38
CA ARG A 121 -24.82 -15.00 -16.07
C ARG A 121 -24.55 -13.66 -15.38
N ASN A 122 -24.19 -13.65 -14.10
CA ASN A 122 -23.90 -12.43 -13.32
C ASN A 122 -22.40 -12.20 -13.06
N ARG A 123 -21.52 -12.64 -13.96
CA ARG A 123 -20.06 -12.48 -13.78
C ARG A 123 -19.61 -11.02 -13.84
N ASP A 124 -20.32 -10.16 -14.56
CA ASP A 124 -20.01 -8.72 -14.70
C ASP A 124 -20.70 -7.81 -13.66
N ASP A 125 -21.71 -8.31 -12.94
CA ASP A 125 -22.65 -7.45 -12.17
C ASP A 125 -22.23 -7.26 -10.71
N HIS A 126 -20.92 -7.33 -10.44
CA HIS A 126 -20.34 -7.03 -9.15
C HIS A 126 -19.46 -5.77 -9.23
N LEU A 127 -19.29 -5.08 -8.11
CA LEU A 127 -18.62 -3.80 -7.98
C LEU A 127 -17.20 -3.81 -8.56
N VAL A 128 -16.46 -4.92 -8.41
CA VAL A 128 -15.14 -5.07 -9.04
C VAL A 128 -15.22 -5.15 -10.57
N GLY A 129 -16.22 -5.83 -11.14
CA GLY A 129 -16.43 -5.93 -12.58
C GLY A 129 -16.77 -4.56 -13.17
N ASN A 130 -17.68 -3.82 -12.52
CA ASN A 130 -18.02 -2.44 -12.90
C ASN A 130 -16.81 -1.49 -12.81
N PHE A 131 -16.00 -1.62 -11.76
CA PHE A 131 -14.76 -0.86 -11.61
C PHE A 131 -13.75 -1.16 -12.74
N LEU A 132 -13.55 -2.45 -13.07
CA LEU A 132 -12.68 -2.86 -14.17
C LEU A 132 -13.20 -2.34 -15.52
N THR A 133 -14.51 -2.41 -15.77
CA THR A 133 -15.15 -1.86 -16.98
C THR A 133 -14.84 -0.38 -17.15
N GLY A 134 -14.96 0.41 -16.07
CA GLY A 134 -14.63 1.84 -16.09
C GLY A 134 -13.17 2.09 -16.46
N ILE A 135 -12.23 1.39 -15.81
CA ILE A 135 -10.79 1.52 -16.11
C ILE A 135 -10.48 1.10 -17.56
N ILE A 136 -11.03 -0.02 -18.01
CA ILE A 136 -10.85 -0.50 -19.38
C ILE A 136 -11.34 0.54 -20.38
N GLY A 137 -12.53 1.11 -20.16
CA GLY A 137 -13.07 2.18 -21.00
C GLY A 137 -12.13 3.38 -21.08
N LEU A 138 -11.59 3.84 -19.95
CA LEU A 138 -10.63 4.95 -19.90
C LEU A 138 -9.34 4.65 -20.67
N ILE A 139 -8.79 3.44 -20.53
CA ILE A 139 -7.58 3.02 -21.27
C ILE A 139 -7.86 2.96 -22.77
N LYS A 140 -8.98 2.38 -23.19
CA LYS A 140 -9.37 2.31 -24.61
C LYS A 140 -9.51 3.69 -25.24
N ILE A 141 -10.07 4.65 -24.49
CA ILE A 141 -10.24 6.03 -24.96
C ILE A 141 -8.89 6.77 -25.04
N SER A 142 -8.04 6.59 -24.03
CA SER A 142 -6.88 7.47 -23.84
C SER A 142 -5.57 6.94 -24.44
N LEU A 143 -5.45 5.62 -24.58
CA LEU A 143 -4.26 4.96 -25.11
C LEU A 143 -4.58 4.29 -26.44
N ASP A 144 -5.05 3.06 -26.38
CA ASP A 144 -5.33 2.22 -27.53
C ASP A 144 -6.31 1.12 -27.10
N ALA A 145 -7.26 0.80 -27.99
CA ALA A 145 -8.18 -0.30 -27.77
C ALA A 145 -7.46 -1.66 -27.73
N GLU A 146 -6.32 -1.76 -28.43
CA GLU A 146 -5.46 -2.93 -28.48
C GLU A 146 -4.31 -2.89 -27.45
N ASP A 147 -4.35 -1.98 -26.47
CA ASP A 147 -3.33 -1.95 -25.43
C ASP A 147 -3.34 -3.27 -24.62
N PRO A 148 -2.19 -3.91 -24.37
CA PRO A 148 -2.15 -5.18 -23.65
C PRO A 148 -2.84 -5.12 -22.27
N MET A 149 -2.84 -3.98 -21.58
CA MET A 149 -3.55 -3.87 -20.30
C MET A 149 -5.06 -3.94 -20.44
N VAL A 150 -5.64 -3.52 -21.57
CA VAL A 150 -7.06 -3.74 -21.87
C VAL A 150 -7.37 -5.23 -21.81
N TYR A 151 -6.66 -6.04 -22.59
CA TYR A 151 -6.88 -7.49 -22.63
C TYR A 151 -6.57 -8.17 -21.29
N ALA A 152 -5.59 -7.67 -20.54
CA ALA A 152 -5.27 -8.18 -19.20
C ALA A 152 -6.42 -7.96 -18.22
N LEU A 153 -6.97 -6.74 -18.17
CA LEU A 153 -8.07 -6.39 -17.27
C LEU A 153 -9.41 -6.99 -17.71
N GLU A 154 -9.66 -7.09 -19.02
CA GLU A 154 -10.82 -7.82 -19.56
C GLU A 154 -10.81 -9.28 -19.13
N SER A 155 -9.64 -9.93 -19.15
CA SER A 155 -9.51 -11.31 -18.65
C SER A 155 -9.94 -11.45 -17.18
N LEU A 156 -9.67 -10.45 -16.34
CA LEU A 156 -10.01 -10.48 -14.91
C LEU A 156 -11.52 -10.33 -14.65
N ARG A 157 -12.25 -9.65 -15.54
CA ARG A 157 -13.69 -9.44 -15.39
C ARG A 157 -14.51 -10.73 -15.40
N PHE A 158 -13.98 -11.79 -16.02
CA PHE A 158 -14.69 -13.07 -16.11
C PHE A 158 -14.61 -13.91 -14.83
N PHE A 159 -13.81 -13.51 -13.84
CA PHE A 159 -13.70 -14.21 -12.57
C PHE A 159 -14.73 -13.67 -11.59
N CYS A 160 -15.41 -14.57 -10.88
CA CYS A 160 -16.28 -14.16 -9.79
C CYS A 160 -15.44 -13.56 -8.65
N LEU A 161 -16.09 -12.82 -7.76
CA LEU A 161 -15.45 -12.13 -6.64
C LEU A 161 -14.61 -13.07 -5.74
N GLN A 162 -15.04 -14.32 -5.59
CA GLN A 162 -14.34 -15.34 -4.79
C GLN A 162 -13.04 -15.76 -5.47
N ASP A 163 -13.10 -16.03 -6.78
CA ASP A 163 -12.01 -16.62 -7.54
C ASP A 163 -10.98 -15.62 -8.05
N ILE A 164 -11.33 -14.33 -8.13
CA ILE A 164 -10.43 -13.29 -8.66
C ILE A 164 -9.11 -13.13 -7.88
N LYS A 165 -9.03 -13.63 -6.64
CA LYS A 165 -7.80 -13.52 -5.83
C LYS A 165 -6.63 -14.28 -6.47
N LEU A 166 -6.86 -15.50 -6.98
CA LEU A 166 -5.81 -16.33 -7.58
C LEU A 166 -5.19 -15.74 -8.86
N PRO A 167 -5.95 -15.28 -9.87
CA PRO A 167 -5.36 -14.63 -11.05
C PRO A 167 -4.63 -13.33 -10.68
N VAL A 168 -5.14 -12.55 -9.72
CA VAL A 168 -4.45 -11.34 -9.24
C VAL A 168 -3.13 -11.70 -8.55
N GLU A 169 -3.08 -12.78 -7.76
CA GLU A 169 -1.85 -13.30 -7.16
C GLU A 169 -0.79 -13.58 -8.22
N ARG A 170 -1.15 -14.36 -9.25
CA ARG A 170 -0.21 -14.77 -10.31
C ARG A 170 0.32 -13.58 -11.10
N VAL A 171 -0.55 -12.61 -11.42
CA VAL A 171 -0.14 -11.42 -12.16
C VAL A 171 0.70 -10.48 -11.30
N TYR A 172 0.36 -10.31 -10.03
CA TYR A 172 1.14 -9.45 -9.14
C TYR A 172 2.54 -10.04 -8.91
N GLN A 173 2.64 -11.37 -8.72
CA GLN A 173 3.93 -12.06 -8.66
C GLN A 173 4.73 -11.86 -9.96
N LEU A 174 4.11 -12.04 -11.13
CA LEU A 174 4.77 -11.75 -12.41
C LEU A 174 5.31 -10.33 -12.45
N CYS A 175 4.54 -9.33 -12.01
CA CYS A 175 5.01 -7.94 -12.00
C CYS A 175 6.23 -7.78 -11.08
N ILE A 176 6.21 -8.38 -9.89
CA ILE A 176 7.37 -8.38 -8.98
C ILE A 176 8.60 -8.99 -9.68
N ASP A 177 8.44 -10.13 -10.35
CA ASP A 177 9.54 -10.82 -11.04
C ASP A 177 10.08 -10.00 -12.21
N LEU A 178 9.21 -9.31 -12.96
CA LEU A 178 9.61 -8.42 -14.05
C LEU A 178 10.40 -7.20 -13.55
N PHE A 179 9.90 -6.52 -12.51
CA PHE A 179 10.61 -5.41 -11.89
C PHE A 179 11.91 -5.87 -11.23
N MET A 180 11.94 -7.06 -10.64
CA MET A 180 13.15 -7.65 -10.07
C MET A 180 14.20 -7.95 -11.15
N GLY A 181 13.79 -8.50 -12.29
CA GLY A 181 14.68 -8.74 -13.43
C GLY A 181 15.23 -7.44 -14.03
N TYR A 182 14.43 -6.37 -14.04
CA TYR A 182 14.80 -5.10 -14.64
C TYR A 182 15.62 -4.17 -13.71
N LEU A 183 15.23 -4.06 -12.44
CA LEU A 183 15.81 -3.12 -11.45
C LEU A 183 16.74 -3.81 -10.44
N GLY A 184 16.69 -5.13 -10.34
CA GLY A 184 17.33 -5.89 -9.28
C GLY A 184 16.44 -6.09 -8.05
N ASN A 185 16.78 -7.11 -7.27
CA ASN A 185 16.07 -7.56 -6.07
C ASN A 185 16.12 -6.61 -4.86
N PHE A 186 17.04 -5.64 -4.86
CA PHE A 186 17.19 -4.66 -3.78
C PHE A 186 16.48 -3.33 -4.06
N HIS A 187 15.89 -3.17 -5.24
CA HIS A 187 15.30 -1.89 -5.63
C HIS A 187 14.06 -1.56 -4.78
N PRO A 188 13.90 -0.31 -4.29
CA PRO A 188 12.76 0.08 -3.45
C PRO A 188 11.37 -0.29 -4.00
N VAL A 189 11.18 -0.14 -5.32
CA VAL A 189 9.91 -0.54 -5.99
C VAL A 189 9.62 -2.02 -5.81
N VAL A 190 10.63 -2.88 -6.01
CA VAL A 190 10.49 -4.34 -5.85
C VAL A 190 10.15 -4.67 -4.41
N LEU A 191 10.90 -4.11 -3.46
CA LEU A 191 10.67 -4.33 -2.03
C LEU A 191 9.26 -3.87 -1.60
N SER A 192 8.83 -2.69 -2.04
CA SER A 192 7.50 -2.15 -1.77
C SER A 192 6.40 -3.06 -2.33
N MET A 193 6.54 -3.54 -3.58
CA MET A 193 5.60 -4.50 -4.17
C MET A 193 5.57 -5.82 -3.41
N THR A 194 6.73 -6.38 -3.06
CA THR A 194 6.83 -7.62 -2.29
C THR A 194 6.18 -7.47 -0.92
N GLY A 195 6.42 -6.37 -0.21
CA GLY A 195 5.79 -6.12 1.09
C GLY A 195 4.27 -6.02 1.00
N HIS A 196 3.75 -5.36 -0.03
CA HIS A 196 2.31 -5.32 -0.29
C HIS A 196 1.72 -6.67 -0.68
N PHE A 197 2.43 -7.47 -1.46
CA PHE A 197 2.02 -8.83 -1.82
C PHE A 197 1.90 -9.73 -0.59
N LEU A 198 2.90 -9.71 0.29
CA LEU A 198 2.95 -10.54 1.50
C LEU A 198 1.81 -10.24 2.50
N LYS A 199 1.23 -9.04 2.45
CA LYS A 199 0.02 -8.70 3.23
C LYS A 199 -1.20 -9.58 2.89
N TYR A 200 -1.31 -10.04 1.65
CA TYR A 200 -2.45 -10.84 1.17
C TYR A 200 -2.16 -12.33 1.05
N TRP A 201 -0.89 -12.65 0.84
CA TRP A 201 -0.36 -14.00 0.71
C TRP A 201 0.87 -14.14 1.61
N PRO A 202 0.67 -14.24 2.94
CA PRO A 202 1.76 -14.40 3.88
C PRO A 202 2.38 -15.80 3.71
N GLY A 203 3.37 -15.91 2.84
CA GLY A 203 4.23 -17.09 2.73
C GLY A 203 5.52 -16.92 3.54
N LYS A 204 6.33 -17.99 3.61
CA LYS A 204 7.68 -17.98 4.23
C LYS A 204 8.68 -17.02 3.54
N LEU A 205 8.29 -16.38 2.45
CA LEU A 205 9.10 -15.44 1.67
C LEU A 205 9.48 -14.17 2.46
N GLY A 206 8.75 -13.80 3.51
CA GLY A 206 8.97 -12.54 4.23
C GLY A 206 10.34 -12.41 4.91
N GLU A 207 10.88 -13.49 5.48
CA GLU A 207 12.19 -13.47 6.13
C GLU A 207 13.33 -13.25 5.14
N HIS A 208 13.20 -13.80 3.93
CA HIS A 208 14.21 -13.67 2.88
C HIS A 208 14.30 -12.25 2.30
N VAL A 209 13.29 -11.40 2.54
CA VAL A 209 13.23 -10.02 2.04
C VAL A 209 13.85 -9.03 3.04
N LEU A 210 13.92 -9.38 4.33
CA LEU A 210 14.45 -8.48 5.38
C LEU A 210 15.92 -8.07 5.15
N PRO A 211 16.85 -8.94 4.72
CA PRO A 211 18.22 -8.53 4.41
C PRO A 211 18.29 -7.52 3.27
N SER A 212 17.37 -7.59 2.31
CA SER A 212 17.31 -6.65 1.19
C SER A 212 16.91 -5.24 1.66
N TYR A 213 16.01 -5.15 2.63
CA TYR A 213 15.65 -3.87 3.26
C TYR A 213 16.82 -3.26 4.06
N ASP A 214 17.56 -4.06 4.83
CA ASP A 214 18.74 -3.56 5.56
C ASP A 214 19.76 -2.93 4.60
N LYS A 215 20.04 -3.61 3.48
CA LYS A 215 20.97 -3.13 2.46
C LYS A 215 20.50 -1.82 1.83
N VAL A 216 19.23 -1.72 1.39
CA VAL A 216 18.72 -0.51 0.73
C VAL A 216 18.66 0.67 1.68
N VAL A 217 18.32 0.44 2.96
CA VAL A 217 18.32 1.49 3.98
C VAL A 217 19.73 2.01 4.20
N LYS A 218 20.73 1.14 4.37
CA LYS A 218 22.14 1.56 4.49
C LYS A 218 22.62 2.36 3.29
N SER A 219 22.26 1.95 2.07
CA SER A 219 22.57 2.73 0.87
C SER A 219 21.90 4.10 0.88
N ALA A 220 20.62 4.18 1.28
CA ALA A 220 19.90 5.45 1.37
C ALA A 220 20.48 6.39 2.44
N GLU A 221 20.98 5.84 3.54
CA GLU A 221 21.66 6.61 4.59
C GLU A 221 22.94 7.27 4.08
N VAL A 222 23.69 6.59 3.23
CA VAL A 222 24.90 7.14 2.60
C VAL A 222 24.54 8.19 1.56
N GLU A 223 23.54 7.92 0.71
CA GLU A 223 23.19 8.79 -0.41
C GLU A 223 22.44 10.07 0.03
N PHE A 224 21.46 9.92 0.93
CA PHE A 224 20.53 10.99 1.28
C PHE A 224 20.68 11.48 2.72
N GLY A 225 21.32 10.69 3.59
CA GLY A 225 21.44 10.97 5.01
C GLY A 225 20.37 10.28 5.87
N LEU A 226 20.65 10.20 7.17
CA LEU A 226 19.85 9.43 8.14
C LEU A 226 18.42 9.98 8.34
N CYS A 227 18.26 11.30 8.28
CA CYS A 227 17.00 11.99 8.55
C CYS A 227 16.25 12.43 7.28
N ASP A 228 16.74 12.06 6.09
CA ASP A 228 16.03 12.37 4.85
C ASP A 228 14.71 11.59 4.76
N GLU A 229 13.67 12.21 4.20
CA GLU A 229 12.32 11.62 4.10
C GLU A 229 12.32 10.27 3.36
N ARG A 230 13.19 10.09 2.36
CA ARG A 230 13.32 8.83 1.60
C ARG A 230 13.92 7.73 2.48
N THR A 231 14.99 8.04 3.21
CA THR A 231 15.62 7.12 4.17
C THR A 231 14.64 6.73 5.27
N ILE A 232 13.91 7.71 5.84
CA ILE A 232 12.87 7.47 6.85
C ILE A 232 11.76 6.59 6.27
N SER A 233 11.33 6.84 5.04
CA SER A 233 10.29 6.03 4.37
C SER A 233 10.74 4.57 4.22
N LEU A 234 11.96 4.32 3.73
CA LEU A 234 12.53 2.97 3.59
C LEU A 234 12.68 2.26 4.94
N LEU A 235 13.18 2.96 5.97
CA LEU A 235 13.29 2.40 7.32
C LEU A 235 11.93 2.09 7.93
N THR A 236 10.91 2.92 7.63
CA THR A 236 9.52 2.67 8.06
C THR A 236 8.97 1.40 7.42
N GLU A 237 9.19 1.21 6.12
CA GLU A 237 8.78 -0.01 5.40
C GLU A 237 9.53 -1.23 5.93
N TYR A 238 10.85 -1.12 6.18
CA TYR A 238 11.63 -2.20 6.76
C TYR A 238 11.09 -2.63 8.13
N MET A 239 10.87 -1.67 9.03
CA MET A 239 10.28 -1.93 10.35
C MET A 239 8.90 -2.58 10.23
N TYR A 240 8.05 -2.10 9.31
CA TYR A 240 6.74 -2.68 9.07
C TYR A 240 6.85 -4.15 8.63
N MET A 241 7.73 -4.43 7.68
CA MET A 241 7.96 -5.79 7.18
C MET A 241 8.52 -6.71 8.26
N ALA A 242 9.49 -6.25 9.05
CA ALA A 242 10.01 -7.01 10.18
C ALA A 242 8.91 -7.34 11.20
N ASN A 243 8.00 -6.39 11.49
CA ASN A 243 6.92 -6.61 12.46
C ASN A 243 5.85 -7.62 11.99
N TYR A 244 5.52 -7.64 10.70
CA TYR A 244 4.45 -8.50 10.18
C TYR A 244 4.94 -9.85 9.68
N HIS A 245 6.20 -9.94 9.27
CA HIS A 245 6.74 -11.10 8.59
C HIS A 245 8.09 -11.58 9.14
N GLY A 246 8.71 -10.84 10.04
CA GLY A 246 9.87 -11.30 10.80
C GLY A 246 9.45 -12.03 12.07
N GLN A 247 10.34 -12.91 12.54
CA GLN A 247 10.20 -13.61 13.82
C GLN A 247 11.08 -13.01 14.93
N ASP A 248 11.93 -12.04 14.59
CA ASP A 248 12.93 -11.47 15.49
C ASP A 248 12.44 -10.19 16.18
N SER A 249 11.93 -10.34 17.41
CA SER A 249 11.52 -9.22 18.27
C SER A 249 12.65 -8.22 18.55
N SER A 250 13.91 -8.67 18.59
CA SER A 250 15.06 -7.80 18.84
C SER A 250 15.33 -6.87 17.66
N LEU A 251 15.22 -7.40 16.44
CA LEU A 251 15.30 -6.60 15.22
C LEU A 251 14.18 -5.56 15.18
N ILE A 252 12.94 -5.97 15.47
CA ILE A 252 11.78 -5.05 15.48
C ILE A 252 12.01 -3.92 16.48
N PHE A 253 12.45 -4.25 17.70
CA PHE A 253 12.76 -3.26 18.74
C PHE A 253 13.86 -2.30 18.30
N LYS A 254 14.95 -2.80 17.72
CA LYS A 254 16.05 -2.00 17.19
C LYS A 254 15.58 -1.03 16.09
N LEU A 255 14.83 -1.53 15.12
CA LEU A 255 14.31 -0.71 14.02
C LEU A 255 13.34 0.37 14.52
N ALA A 256 12.44 0.02 15.43
CA ALA A 256 11.49 0.98 16.00
C ALA A 256 12.18 2.04 16.86
N THR A 257 13.21 1.67 17.62
CA THR A 257 14.01 2.62 18.41
C THR A 257 14.74 3.61 17.51
N ASN A 258 15.45 3.08 16.51
CA ASN A 258 16.18 3.87 15.53
C ASN A 258 15.24 4.83 14.75
N LEU A 259 14.10 4.33 14.27
CA LEU A 259 13.12 5.14 13.56
C LEU A 259 12.52 6.23 14.47
N LYS A 260 12.23 5.92 15.74
CA LYS A 260 11.77 6.91 16.72
C LYS A 260 12.80 8.01 16.92
N GLU A 261 14.07 7.67 17.12
CA GLU A 261 15.16 8.63 17.32
C GLU A 261 15.33 9.57 16.11
N ARG A 262 15.36 9.01 14.90
CA ARG A 262 15.48 9.79 13.65
C ARG A 262 14.31 10.74 13.42
N THR A 263 13.15 10.42 13.97
CA THR A 263 11.92 11.19 13.82
C THR A 263 11.53 11.97 15.08
N ASP A 264 12.35 12.00 16.14
CA ASP A 264 12.00 12.63 17.42
C ASP A 264 12.01 14.17 17.37
N ARG A 265 12.32 14.74 16.20
CA ARG A 265 12.32 16.18 15.94
C ARG A 265 10.92 16.76 15.70
N LEU A 266 9.85 16.01 15.99
CA LEU A 266 8.49 16.52 15.89
C LEU A 266 8.33 17.75 16.77
N GLY A 267 8.12 18.91 16.12
CA GLY A 267 7.82 20.15 16.81
C GLY A 267 6.52 20.08 17.62
N ASN A 268 6.27 21.13 18.41
CA ASN A 268 5.09 21.21 19.30
C ASN A 268 3.75 21.23 18.55
N LYS A 269 3.74 21.60 17.26
CA LYS A 269 2.56 21.60 16.39
C LYS A 269 2.84 20.76 15.13
N PRO A 270 2.82 19.43 15.22
CA PRO A 270 3.21 18.58 14.11
C PRO A 270 2.18 18.61 12.98
N THR A 271 2.66 18.65 11.74
CA THR A 271 1.84 18.42 10.54
C THR A 271 1.89 16.94 10.17
N TRP A 272 0.77 16.40 9.67
CA TRP A 272 0.71 15.01 9.27
C TRP A 272 1.43 14.79 7.93
N GLY A 273 2.61 14.18 8.01
CA GLY A 273 3.43 13.76 6.86
C GLY A 273 4.04 12.38 7.08
N ARG A 274 5.00 11.99 6.23
CA ARG A 274 5.67 10.68 6.33
C ARG A 274 6.46 10.54 7.64
N GLU A 275 7.18 11.58 8.04
CA GLU A 275 7.95 11.58 9.29
C GLU A 275 7.05 11.42 10.53
N THR A 276 5.97 12.20 10.62
CA THR A 276 4.99 12.09 11.71
C THR A 276 4.35 10.71 11.73
N TYR A 277 4.01 10.15 10.57
CA TYR A 277 3.49 8.79 10.47
C TYR A 277 4.50 7.75 10.97
N ALA A 278 5.75 7.84 10.52
CA ALA A 278 6.85 6.96 10.92
C ALA A 278 7.09 7.00 12.43
N HIS A 279 7.15 8.20 13.01
CA HIS A 279 7.30 8.41 14.44
C HIS A 279 6.16 7.77 15.24
N VAL A 280 4.91 7.99 14.81
CA VAL A 280 3.73 7.41 15.46
C VAL A 280 3.76 5.89 15.40
N LEU A 281 4.13 5.32 14.25
CA LEU A 281 4.20 3.89 14.07
C LEU A 281 5.28 3.27 14.97
N ALA A 282 6.48 3.86 15.00
CA ALA A 282 7.59 3.44 15.86
C ALA A 282 7.21 3.47 17.34
N CYS A 283 6.65 4.59 17.82
CA CYS A 283 6.21 4.72 19.22
C CYS A 283 5.12 3.71 19.59
N LYS A 284 4.15 3.45 18.70
CA LYS A 284 3.12 2.43 18.94
C LYS A 284 3.71 1.03 19.05
N LEU A 285 4.70 0.72 18.22
CA LEU A 285 5.33 -0.58 18.20
C LEU A 285 6.18 -0.81 19.45
N LEU A 286 7.01 0.17 19.84
CA LEU A 286 7.78 0.12 21.09
C LEU A 286 6.86 -0.01 22.31
N ALA A 287 5.76 0.73 22.34
CA ALA A 287 4.79 0.65 23.43
C ALA A 287 4.13 -0.74 23.51
N ARG A 288 3.82 -1.36 22.37
CA ARG A 288 3.32 -2.73 22.32
C ARG A 288 4.35 -3.73 22.84
N ILE A 289 5.60 -3.66 22.37
CA ILE A 289 6.67 -4.56 22.82
C ILE A 289 6.89 -4.42 24.33
N ASN A 290 7.01 -3.19 24.84
CA ASN A 290 7.18 -2.95 26.28
C ASN A 290 6.01 -3.48 27.11
N ARG A 291 4.78 -3.39 26.60
CA ARG A 291 3.60 -3.96 27.26
C ARG A 291 3.67 -5.49 27.27
N ASP A 292 3.95 -6.09 26.12
CA ASP A 292 3.98 -7.55 25.94
C ASP A 292 5.14 -8.18 26.76
N GLU A 293 6.24 -7.44 26.99
CA GLU A 293 7.36 -7.82 27.87
C GLU A 293 7.12 -7.50 29.36
N GLY A 294 5.96 -6.95 29.74
CA GLY A 294 5.63 -6.64 31.14
C GLY A 294 6.47 -5.50 31.75
N LYS A 295 7.05 -4.60 30.94
CA LYS A 295 7.89 -3.47 31.39
C LYS A 295 7.08 -2.31 32.03
N GLY A 296 6.21 -2.65 32.97
CA GLY A 296 5.42 -1.71 33.77
C GLY A 296 4.56 -0.76 32.92
N GLN A 297 4.35 0.46 33.41
CA GLN A 297 3.53 1.49 32.73
C GLN A 297 4.32 2.38 31.74
N CYS A 298 5.57 2.02 31.38
CA CYS A 298 6.42 2.82 30.49
C CYS A 298 5.79 3.05 29.10
N TRP A 299 5.03 2.07 28.61
CA TRP A 299 4.27 2.19 27.36
C TRP A 299 3.16 3.25 27.43
N MET A 300 2.54 3.41 28.60
CA MET A 300 1.46 4.38 28.81
C MET A 300 2.00 5.81 28.82
N VAL A 301 3.12 6.05 29.52
CA VAL A 301 3.77 7.36 29.57
C VAL A 301 4.20 7.80 28.16
N SER A 302 4.85 6.90 27.42
CA SER A 302 5.37 7.18 26.07
C SER A 302 4.25 7.53 25.08
N LEU A 303 3.19 6.72 25.04
CA LEU A 303 2.05 6.99 24.16
C LEU A 303 1.19 8.17 24.62
N GLY A 304 1.09 8.41 25.92
CA GLY A 304 0.40 9.57 26.48
C GLY A 304 1.08 10.88 26.06
N ALA A 305 2.41 10.94 26.14
CA ALA A 305 3.20 12.07 25.66
C ALA A 305 3.03 12.29 24.16
N LEU A 306 3.08 11.22 23.35
CA LEU A 306 2.84 11.30 21.92
C LEU A 306 1.43 11.81 21.60
N ALA A 307 0.40 11.27 22.25
CA ALA A 307 -0.98 11.70 22.05
C ALA A 307 -1.22 13.16 22.45
N LYS A 308 -0.48 13.66 23.46
CA LYS A 308 -0.48 15.09 23.81
C LYS A 308 0.13 15.91 22.68
N ARG A 309 1.32 15.55 22.20
CA ARG A 309 2.02 16.27 21.11
C ARG A 309 1.20 16.31 19.81
N LEU A 310 0.55 15.21 19.44
CA LEU A 310 -0.29 15.16 18.23
C LEU A 310 -1.59 15.96 18.34
N ARG A 311 -2.08 16.23 19.55
CA ARG A 311 -3.33 16.98 19.76
C ARG A 311 -3.21 18.42 19.30
N ASP A 312 -2.03 18.99 19.41
CA ASP A 312 -1.74 20.38 19.05
C ASP A 312 -1.37 20.53 17.56
N GLY A 313 -1.34 19.42 16.82
CA GLY A 313 -1.08 19.37 15.38
C GLY A 313 -2.33 19.59 14.52
N ASP A 314 -2.20 19.31 13.23
CA ASP A 314 -3.31 19.40 12.28
C ASP A 314 -4.44 18.39 12.54
N ARG A 315 -5.54 18.49 11.78
CA ARG A 315 -6.72 17.62 11.93
C ARG A 315 -6.38 16.11 11.84
N LYS A 316 -5.42 15.72 11.00
CA LYS A 316 -5.01 14.31 10.87
C LYS A 316 -4.21 13.87 12.09
N CYS A 317 -3.30 14.71 12.59
CA CYS A 317 -2.60 14.49 13.86
C CYS A 317 -3.60 14.35 15.03
N GLN A 318 -4.58 15.24 15.15
CA GLN A 318 -5.62 15.19 16.18
C GLN A 318 -6.44 13.88 16.12
N THR A 319 -6.79 13.43 14.91
CA THR A 319 -7.48 12.15 14.71
C THR A 319 -6.64 10.98 15.22
N ARG A 320 -5.33 11.01 14.98
CA ARG A 320 -4.40 9.96 15.43
C ARG A 320 -4.15 10.03 16.93
N ALA A 321 -4.11 11.22 17.52
CA ALA A 321 -4.08 11.43 18.96
C ALA A 321 -5.28 10.75 19.63
N LEU A 322 -6.49 10.95 19.10
CA LEU A 322 -7.70 10.29 19.60
C LEU A 322 -7.60 8.77 19.50
N GLN A 323 -7.14 8.24 18.36
CA GLN A 323 -6.96 6.80 18.18
C GLN A 323 -5.97 6.19 19.17
N ILE A 324 -4.86 6.89 19.47
CA ILE A 324 -3.92 6.45 20.49
C ILE A 324 -4.57 6.45 21.88
N ARG A 325 -5.35 7.48 22.23
CA ARG A 325 -6.06 7.53 23.53
C ARG A 325 -7.08 6.40 23.67
N LEU A 326 -7.84 6.10 22.62
CA LEU A 326 -8.79 4.97 22.62
C LEU A 326 -8.06 3.63 22.77
N MET A 327 -6.94 3.45 22.08
CA MET A 327 -6.09 2.27 22.22
C MET A 327 -5.54 2.13 23.65
N LEU A 328 -5.06 3.23 24.25
CA LEU A 328 -4.59 3.24 25.64
C LEU A 328 -5.70 2.87 26.62
N ALA A 329 -6.91 3.40 26.45
CA ALA A 329 -8.05 3.08 27.31
C ALA A 329 -8.44 1.59 27.22
N ASP A 330 -8.43 1.01 26.02
CA ASP A 330 -8.65 -0.44 25.82
C ASP A 330 -7.56 -1.28 26.50
N TRP A 331 -6.29 -0.90 26.34
CA TRP A 331 -5.17 -1.62 26.96
C TRP A 331 -5.21 -1.52 28.49
N TYR A 332 -5.58 -0.35 29.03
CA TYR A 332 -5.73 -0.16 30.47
C TYR A 332 -6.83 -1.05 31.05
N ARG A 333 -7.99 -1.11 30.37
CA ARG A 333 -9.11 -1.97 30.80
C ARG A 333 -8.68 -3.43 30.88
N LYS A 334 -8.01 -3.94 29.84
CA LYS A 334 -7.52 -5.32 29.78
C LYS A 334 -6.43 -5.62 30.82
N ALA A 335 -5.62 -4.63 31.19
CA ALA A 335 -4.62 -4.80 32.24
C ALA A 335 -5.26 -4.90 33.63
N GLY A 336 -6.35 -4.18 33.88
CA GLY A 336 -7.11 -4.25 35.13
C GLY A 336 -8.05 -5.45 35.27
N GLU A 337 -8.35 -6.16 34.18
CA GLU A 337 -9.15 -7.41 34.18
C GLU A 337 -8.28 -8.66 34.42
N ASN A 338 -6.95 -8.55 34.26
CA ASN A 338 -5.98 -9.66 34.36
C ASN A 338 -5.07 -9.57 35.61
N GLY A 339 -5.32 -8.61 36.50
CA GLY A 339 -4.65 -8.47 37.80
C GLY A 339 -5.67 -8.56 38.91
#